data_AF-A0A3C0G635-F1
#
_entry.id   AF-A0A3C0G635-F1
#
_cell.length_a   1.000
_cell.length_b   1.000
_cell.length_c   1.000
_cell.angle_alpha   90.00
_cell.angle_beta   90.00
_cell.angle_gamma   90.00
#
_symmetry.space_group_name_H-M   'P 1'
#
loop_
_entity.id
_entity.type
_entity.pdbx_description
1 polymer ?
#
loop_
_entity_poly.entity_id
_entity_poly.type
_entity_poly.pdbx_seq_one_letter_code
_entity_poly.pdbx_strand_id
1 'polypeptide(L)' 'LDRAYSLINVEFIIEPGVFGPEKIKELSKRWHIPTNFMFIASPGQKFPYKIQELGEVRLII' A
#
# COMPACT_ATOMS: atom_id res chain seq x y z
N LEU A 1 10.76 2.32 -21.68
CA LEU A 1 10.17 2.81 -20.42
C LEU A 1 11.11 3.77 -19.70
N ASP A 2 12.41 3.44 -19.62
CA ASP A 2 13.41 4.23 -18.87
C ASP A 2 13.65 5.66 -19.38
N ARG A 3 13.46 5.93 -20.68
CA ARG A 3 13.55 7.31 -21.22
C ARG A 3 12.36 8.20 -20.85
N ALA A 4 11.19 7.63 -20.59
CA ALA A 4 9.97 8.39 -20.35
C ALA A 4 9.82 8.79 -18.87
N TYR A 5 10.47 8.05 -17.96
CA TYR A 5 10.35 8.22 -16.51
C TYR A 5 11.72 8.22 -15.82
N SER A 6 12.66 9.00 -16.34
CA SER A 6 14.05 9.07 -15.86
C SER A 6 14.20 9.50 -14.39
N LEU A 7 13.15 10.05 -13.78
CA LEU A 7 13.12 10.53 -12.39
C LEU A 7 12.36 9.60 -11.43
N ILE A 8 11.70 8.54 -11.91
CA ILE A 8 11.00 7.61 -11.03
C ILE A 8 12.05 6.71 -10.38
N ASN A 9 12.18 6.84 -9.06
CA ASN A 9 12.97 5.94 -8.23
C ASN A 9 12.03 4.96 -7.52
N VAL A 10 12.32 3.67 -7.60
CA VAL A 10 11.55 2.61 -6.94
C VAL A 10 12.43 1.97 -5.88
N GLU A 11 11.97 1.99 -4.63
CA GLU A 11 12.66 1.36 -3.52
C GLU A 11 11.88 0.12 -3.07
N PHE A 12 12.58 -0.99 -2.82
CA PHE A 12 12.00 -2.19 -2.26
C PHE A 12 12.34 -2.28 -0.77
N ILE A 13 11.31 -2.26 0.07
CA ILE A 13 11.44 -2.31 1.53
C ILE A 13 10.69 -3.53 2.04
N ILE A 14 11.34 -4.34 2.88
CA ILE A 14 10.70 -5.46 3.58
C ILE A 14 10.28 -4.95 4.96
N GLU A 15 8.97 -4.91 5.21
CA GLU A 15 8.41 -4.50 6.49
C GLU A 15 7.72 -5.71 7.16
N PRO A 16 8.21 -6.19 8.31
CA PRO A 16 7.56 -7.28 9.03
C PRO A 16 6.28 -6.79 9.73
N GLY A 17 5.26 -7.64 9.76
CA GLY A 17 4.00 -7.36 10.45
C GLY A 17 2.82 -8.11 9.86
N VAL A 18 1.64 -7.82 10.39
CA VAL A 18 0.38 -8.35 9.86
C VAL A 18 -0.23 -7.31 8.93
N PHE A 19 -0.58 -7.74 7.72
CA PHE A 19 -1.25 -6.88 6.77
C PHE A 19 -2.69 -6.58 7.22
N GLY A 20 -3.02 -5.31 7.41
CA GLY A 20 -4.32 -4.85 7.88
C GLY A 20 -4.41 -3.32 8.01
N PRO A 21 -5.58 -2.78 8.41
CA PRO A 21 -5.84 -1.34 8.46
C PRO A 21 -4.84 -0.55 9.33
N GLU A 22 -4.49 -1.10 10.48
CA GLU A 22 -3.58 -0.45 11.43
C GLU A 22 -2.17 -0.31 10.85
N LYS A 23 -1.66 -1.35 10.19
CA LYS A 23 -0.35 -1.32 9.54
C LYS A 23 -0.32 -0.30 8.39
N ILE A 24 -1.41 -0.20 7.62
CA ILE A 24 -1.53 0.80 6.54
C ILE A 24 -1.49 2.23 7.11
N LYS A 25 -2.24 2.50 8.18
CA LYS A 25 -2.23 3.82 8.85
C LYS A 25 -0.86 4.16 9.44
N GLU A 26 -0.18 3.18 10.04
CA GLU A 26 1.18 3.33 10.56
C GLU A 26 2.15 3.74 9.44
N LEU A 27 2.16 3.00 8.33
CA LEU A 27 3.00 3.25 7.18
C LEU A 27 2.68 4.60 6.50
N SER A 28 1.41 4.95 6.41
CA SER A 28 0.95 6.24 5.90
C SER A 28 1.54 7.41 6.70
N LYS A 29 1.54 7.31 8.03
CA LYS A 29 2.15 8.32 8.90
C LYS A 29 3.68 8.32 8.80
N ARG A 30 4.31 7.14 8.81
CA ARG A 30 5.77 7.00 8.75
C ARG A 30 6.34 7.64 7.48
N TRP A 31 5.72 7.37 6.33
CA TRP A 31 6.20 7.87 5.03
C TRP A 31 5.54 9.17 4.59
N HIS A 32 4.60 9.71 5.37
CA HIS A 32 3.81 10.90 5.01
C HIS A 32 3.08 10.74 3.67
N ILE A 33 2.67 9.51 3.35
CA ILE A 33 1.93 9.17 2.13
C ILE A 33 0.47 8.97 2.54
N PRO A 34 -0.47 9.78 2.05
CA PRO A 34 -1.88 9.55 2.32
C PRO A 34 -2.34 8.20 1.74
N THR A 35 -3.23 7.51 2.45
CA THR A 35 -3.66 6.15 2.10
C THR A 35 -4.33 6.04 0.73
N ASN A 36 -4.99 7.11 0.24
CA ASN A 36 -5.58 7.17 -1.10
C ASN A 36 -4.55 7.12 -2.25
N PHE A 37 -3.28 7.39 -1.98
CA PHE A 37 -2.18 7.23 -2.95
C PHE A 37 -1.50 5.86 -2.89
N MET A 38 -1.89 4.99 -1.94
CA MET A 38 -1.33 3.66 -1.81
C MET A 38 -2.09 2.66 -2.67
N PHE A 39 -1.33 1.92 -3.47
CA PHE A 39 -1.81 0.73 -4.16
C PHE A 39 -1.38 -0.48 -3.35
N ILE A 40 -2.35 -1.32 -3.00
CA ILE A 40 -2.08 -2.48 -2.17
C ILE A 40 -2.58 -3.73 -2.88
N ALA A 41 -1.71 -4.72 -2.99
CA ALA A 41 -2.05 -6.05 -3.48
C ALA A 41 -2.04 -7.01 -2.29
N SER A 42 -3.09 -7.82 -2.15
CA SER A 42 -3.17 -8.87 -1.15
C SER A 42 -3.24 -10.22 -1.85
N PRO A 43 -2.25 -11.12 -1.70
CA PRO A 43 -2.24 -12.41 -2.39
C PRO A 43 -3.23 -13.43 -1.81
N GLY A 44 -3.93 -13.10 -0.72
CA GLY A 44 -4.84 -14.03 -0.04
C GLY A 44 -6.26 -14.01 -0.62
N GLN A 45 -6.81 -15.20 -0.98
CA GLN A 45 -8.20 -15.36 -1.44
C GLN A 45 -9.28 -14.87 -0.46
N LYS A 46 -8.96 -14.77 0.84
CA LYS A 46 -9.90 -14.37 1.89
C LYS A 46 -9.30 -13.22 2.66
N PHE A 47 -9.56 -12.00 2.19
CA PHE A 47 -9.26 -10.81 2.95
C PHE A 47 -10.44 -10.50 3.89
N PRO A 48 -10.28 -10.58 5.23
CA PRO A 48 -11.39 -10.46 6.16
C PRO A 48 -11.86 -9.01 6.35
N TYR A 49 -11.10 -8.03 5.85
CA TYR A 49 -11.41 -6.61 5.96
C TYR A 49 -12.11 -6.11 4.69
N LYS A 50 -13.19 -5.35 4.87
CA LYS A 50 -13.82 -4.62 3.76
C LYS A 50 -12.86 -3.52 3.30
N ILE A 51 -12.86 -3.21 1.99
CA ILE A 51 -12.01 -2.15 1.41
C ILE A 51 -12.20 -0.81 2.17
N GLN A 52 -13.43 -0.52 2.60
CA GLN A 52 -13.80 0.66 3.39
C GLN A 52 -13.07 0.75 4.75
N GLU A 53 -12.70 -0.39 5.35
CA GLU A 53 -12.01 -0.44 6.64
C GLU A 53 -10.51 -0.17 6.52
N LEU A 54 -9.95 -0.30 5.32
CA LEU A 54 -8.51 -0.08 5.05
C LEU A 54 -8.18 1.41 4.80
N GLY A 55 -9.21 2.27 4.78
CA GLY A 55 -9.13 3.65 4.26
C GLY A 55 -9.43 3.69 2.77
N GLU A 56 -9.42 4.86 2.14
CA GLU A 56 -9.72 5.05 0.70
C GLU A 56 -8.64 4.45 -0.25
N VAL A 57 -7.96 3.40 0.18
CA VAL A 57 -6.95 2.67 -0.58
C VAL A 57 -7.52 2.00 -1.81
N ARG A 58 -6.69 1.90 -2.84
CA ARG A 58 -7.00 1.16 -4.06
C ARG A 58 -6.42 -0.25 -3.96
N LEU A 59 -7.30 -1.24 -3.84
CA LEU A 59 -6.94 -2.66 -3.84
C LEU A 59 -6.81 -3.17 -5.28
N ILE A 60 -5.69 -3.82 -5.58
CA ILE A 60 -5.49 -4.57 -6.83
C ILE A 60 -5.61 -6.06 -6.47
N ILE A 61 -6.58 -6.76 -7.08
CA ILE A 61 -6.86 -8.19 -6.91
C ILE A 61 -6.27 -8.96 -8.10
#